data_AF-A0A081C247-F1
#
_entry.id   AF-A0A081C247-F1
#
_cell.length_a   1.000
_cell.length_b   1.000
_cell.length_c   1.000
_cell.angle_alpha   90.00
_cell.angle_beta   90.00
_cell.angle_gamma   90.00
#
_symmetry.space_group_name_H-M   'P 1'
#
loop_
_entity.id
_entity.type
_entity.pdbx_description
1 polymer ?
#
loop_
_entity_poly.entity_id
_entity_poly.type
_entity_poly.pdbx_seq_one_letter_code
_entity_poly.pdbx_strand_id
1 'polypeptide(L)'
;MQNRCQHAYFSKKMCILTTLVLLGALGVSGMLIAYRTKTQIRDLFRMNKELQEQNYYMAEFEFKMLGLAYHLDKGHYYTSLSLLNRLHAQLQSREHLIKMPEFTSKEDEFEFYLNLQNPRTGAFMDDSYPLCTYHGPTENVLLHLDALARDIGRPLRLKYPLKYLDEINTPEKLIAFLDEVSTVGWIASKFPQTTFHNARDLLSLASDPVNYHENEVDFVIQNNKLYQFSPEWKQAMLRWFWEHQDSETGLWGPKSKHGKLVKKDLNNTASIIKAFVDKQGNTIHKSFPLRYKRELFDSVLAALSDPVPRDDELDELHEWNLKTPKSIALLTRYIWQDASQEQKEKARELIENFIRIKCEKYYIPQEGAFSYYPGGDHATLDGTQGFFIFKDIGAFSWEKQQELWGAPAENIIDSGVHEISELTQHAIEAIAQAEPINSLRFYRGEPDYTDLFSDVFAVVYPRKTSVLDMMDFVRHIKRWIEITPQTMGNWVSKAEIRSQLASLPIEETPVYEERIPYERVHEVLQQHAELVVIGFDVLQIPRYKIVYISR
;
A
#
# COMPACT_ATOMS: atom_id res chain seq x y z
N MET A 1 13.72 72.24 -26.35
CA MET A 1 14.00 70.80 -26.58
C MET A 1 14.31 70.01 -25.31
N GLN A 2 14.97 70.58 -24.28
CA GLN A 2 15.29 69.89 -23.01
C GLN A 2 14.06 69.39 -22.21
N ASN A 3 12.96 70.16 -22.12
CA ASN A 3 11.77 69.74 -21.34
C ASN A 3 11.00 68.55 -21.94
N ARG A 4 11.06 68.33 -23.27
CA ARG A 4 10.40 67.17 -23.91
C ARG A 4 11.18 65.86 -23.70
N CYS A 5 12.51 65.92 -23.63
CA CYS A 5 13.33 64.75 -23.29
C CYS A 5 13.20 64.33 -21.82
N GLN A 6 13.10 65.30 -20.89
CA GLN A 6 12.89 64.99 -19.47
C GLN A 6 11.51 64.37 -19.20
N HIS A 7 10.44 64.84 -19.84
CA HIS A 7 9.10 64.25 -19.67
C HIS A 7 9.00 62.81 -20.19
N ALA A 8 9.62 62.52 -21.34
CA ALA A 8 9.66 61.16 -21.90
C ALA A 8 10.49 60.20 -21.05
N TYR A 9 11.57 60.69 -20.43
CA TYR A 9 12.41 59.91 -19.51
C TYR A 9 11.70 59.62 -18.17
N PHE A 10 10.96 60.60 -17.63
CA PHE A 10 10.17 60.44 -16.41
C PHE A 10 8.99 59.48 -16.61
N SER A 11 8.28 59.58 -17.74
CA SER A 11 7.17 58.68 -18.10
C SER A 11 7.64 57.22 -18.24
N LYS A 12 8.80 56.98 -18.87
CA LYS A 12 9.39 55.63 -18.96
C LYS A 12 9.76 55.05 -17.59
N LYS A 13 10.39 55.85 -16.71
CA LYS A 13 10.72 55.41 -15.34
C LYS A 13 9.48 55.10 -14.51
N MET A 14 8.42 55.90 -14.63
CA MET A 14 7.17 55.67 -13.92
C MET A 14 6.47 54.40 -14.43
N CYS A 15 6.43 54.17 -15.76
CA CYS A 15 5.87 52.93 -16.30
C CYS A 15 6.65 51.69 -15.85
N ILE A 16 7.99 51.75 -15.83
CA ILE A 16 8.84 50.65 -15.32
C ILE A 16 8.55 50.40 -13.83
N LEU A 17 8.46 51.45 -13.01
CA LEU A 17 8.16 51.32 -11.59
C LEU A 17 6.76 50.73 -11.35
N THR A 18 5.73 51.22 -12.04
CA THR A 18 4.36 50.67 -11.94
C THR A 18 4.31 49.21 -12.38
N THR A 19 5.03 48.85 -13.43
CA THR A 19 5.12 47.46 -13.91
C THR A 19 5.81 46.57 -12.87
N LEU A 20 6.92 47.04 -12.28
CA LEU A 20 7.61 46.33 -11.20
C LEU A 20 6.76 46.17 -9.94
N VAL A 21 5.98 47.19 -9.57
CA VAL A 21 5.06 47.12 -8.42
C VAL A 21 3.92 46.14 -8.70
N LEU A 22 3.34 46.14 -9.90
CA LEU A 22 2.30 45.18 -10.30
C LEU A 22 2.85 43.75 -10.34
N LEU A 23 4.03 43.54 -10.91
CA LEU A 23 4.71 42.24 -10.91
C LEU A 23 5.05 41.78 -9.49
N GLY A 24 5.49 42.71 -8.63
CA GLY A 24 5.72 42.47 -7.22
C GLY A 24 4.45 42.07 -6.47
N ALA A 25 3.34 42.79 -6.68
CA ALA A 25 2.05 42.50 -6.07
C ALA A 25 1.46 41.17 -6.56
N LEU A 26 1.60 40.85 -7.85
CA LEU A 26 1.22 39.55 -8.42
C LEU A 26 2.09 38.42 -7.85
N GLY A 27 3.40 38.66 -7.69
CA GLY A 27 4.33 37.73 -7.07
C GLY A 27 3.96 37.43 -5.62
N VAL A 28 3.72 38.46 -4.80
CA VAL A 28 3.28 38.33 -3.40
C VAL A 28 1.92 37.64 -3.31
N SER A 29 0.96 38.02 -4.15
CA SER A 29 -0.36 37.37 -4.19
C SER A 29 -0.25 35.90 -4.56
N GLY A 30 0.59 35.57 -5.54
CA GLY A 30 0.89 34.18 -5.93
C GLY A 30 1.52 33.38 -4.79
N MET A 31 2.47 33.96 -4.05
CA MET A 31 3.09 33.32 -2.89
C MET A 31 2.08 33.10 -1.75
N LEU A 32 1.23 34.08 -1.46
CA LEU A 32 0.19 33.95 -0.42
C LEU A 32 -0.83 32.87 -0.78
N ILE A 33 -1.26 32.80 -2.05
CA ILE A 33 -2.16 31.75 -2.53
C ILE A 33 -1.48 30.39 -2.42
N ALA A 34 -0.23 30.25 -2.87
CA ALA A 34 0.51 28.99 -2.77
C ALA A 34 0.68 28.52 -1.32
N TYR A 35 1.02 29.44 -0.41
CA TYR A 35 1.15 29.15 1.02
C TYR A 35 -0.19 28.71 1.62
N ARG A 36 -1.27 29.47 1.37
CA ARG A 36 -2.62 29.13 1.85
C ARG A 36 -3.08 27.78 1.33
N THR A 37 -2.90 27.50 0.05
CA THR A 37 -3.26 26.21 -0.55
C THR A 37 -2.49 25.06 0.09
N LYS A 38 -1.18 25.22 0.34
CA LYS A 38 -0.38 24.19 1.02
C LYS A 38 -0.92 23.92 2.43
N THR A 39 -1.22 24.96 3.20
CA THR A 39 -1.78 24.81 4.54
C THR A 39 -3.16 24.14 4.50
N GLN A 40 -4.05 24.56 3.59
CA GLN A 40 -5.37 23.95 3.43
C GLN A 40 -5.30 22.47 3.07
N ILE A 41 -4.35 22.05 2.22
CA ILE A 41 -4.15 20.63 1.89
C ILE A 41 -3.75 19.84 3.14
N ARG A 42 -2.79 20.35 3.93
CA ARG A 42 -2.39 19.69 5.19
C ARG A 42 -3.57 19.59 6.17
N ASP A 43 -4.35 20.67 6.29
CA ASP A 43 -5.54 20.70 7.13
C ASP A 43 -6.60 19.70 6.64
N LEU A 44 -6.79 19.53 5.33
CA LEU A 44 -7.71 18.54 4.75
C LEU A 44 -7.31 17.11 5.12
N PHE A 45 -6.02 16.73 5.02
CA PHE A 45 -5.56 15.40 5.41
C PHE A 45 -5.71 15.17 6.93
N ARG A 46 -5.42 16.18 7.76
CA ARG A 46 -5.68 16.11 9.21
C ARG A 46 -7.18 15.90 9.49
N MET A 47 -8.05 16.72 8.91
CA MET A 47 -9.50 16.59 9.11
C MET A 47 -10.02 15.26 8.57
N ASN A 48 -9.50 14.76 7.45
CA ASN A 48 -9.84 13.44 6.94
C ASN A 48 -9.52 12.35 7.98
N LYS A 49 -8.31 12.37 8.56
CA LYS A 49 -7.92 11.45 9.64
C LYS A 49 -8.89 11.53 10.83
N GLU A 50 -9.17 12.73 11.34
CA GLU A 50 -10.07 12.93 12.48
C GLU A 50 -11.50 12.45 12.19
N LEU A 51 -12.00 12.66 10.96
CA LEU A 51 -13.34 12.25 10.54
C LEU A 51 -13.45 10.73 10.38
N GLN A 52 -12.39 10.05 9.94
CA GLN A 52 -12.32 8.59 9.89
C GLN A 52 -12.33 7.97 11.29
N GLU A 53 -11.53 8.51 12.22
CA GLU A 53 -11.55 8.09 13.63
C GLU A 53 -12.93 8.31 14.26
N GLN A 54 -13.66 9.31 13.77
CA GLN A 54 -15.05 9.57 14.13
C GLN A 54 -16.06 8.78 13.27
N ASN A 55 -15.68 7.82 12.44
CA ASN A 55 -16.63 6.99 11.66
C ASN A 55 -17.54 7.79 10.68
N TYR A 56 -16.98 8.78 9.99
CA TYR A 56 -17.63 9.41 8.83
C TYR A 56 -17.26 8.68 7.53
N TYR A 57 -18.17 8.69 6.54
CA TYR A 57 -17.92 8.16 5.21
C TYR A 57 -16.96 9.08 4.43
N MET A 58 -15.73 8.60 4.20
CA MET A 58 -14.65 9.38 3.55
C MET A 58 -14.10 8.75 2.27
N ALA A 59 -14.78 7.75 1.70
CA ALA A 59 -14.26 6.96 0.57
C ALA A 59 -13.99 7.78 -0.73
N GLU A 60 -14.65 8.93 -0.92
CA GLU A 60 -14.44 9.80 -2.09
C GLU A 60 -13.28 10.78 -1.92
N PHE A 61 -12.72 10.96 -0.72
CA PHE A 61 -11.85 12.09 -0.38
C PHE A 61 -10.64 12.21 -1.32
N GLU A 62 -9.89 11.13 -1.52
CA GLU A 62 -8.68 11.14 -2.35
C GLU A 62 -8.99 11.39 -3.83
N PHE A 63 -10.11 10.86 -4.33
CA PHE A 63 -10.56 11.09 -5.71
C PHE A 63 -11.05 12.52 -5.94
N LYS A 64 -11.67 13.14 -4.93
CA LYS A 64 -11.99 14.57 -4.94
C LYS A 64 -10.70 15.39 -5.04
N MET A 65 -9.66 15.05 -4.27
CA MET A 65 -8.33 15.68 -4.37
C MET A 65 -7.70 15.52 -5.76
N LEU A 66 -7.82 14.33 -6.38
CA LEU A 66 -7.36 14.09 -7.75
C LEU A 66 -8.11 14.94 -8.79
N GLY A 67 -9.43 15.16 -8.60
CA GLY A 67 -10.20 16.05 -9.45
C GLY A 67 -9.75 17.52 -9.36
N LEU A 68 -9.34 17.98 -8.18
CA LEU A 68 -8.70 19.29 -8.00
C LEU A 68 -7.40 19.39 -8.79
N ALA A 69 -6.56 18.35 -8.69
CA ALA A 69 -5.28 18.26 -9.39
C ALA A 69 -5.45 18.22 -10.91
N TYR A 70 -6.46 17.49 -11.41
CA TYR A 70 -6.82 17.48 -12.83
C TYR A 70 -7.16 18.88 -13.33
N HIS A 71 -8.06 19.60 -12.66
CA HIS A 71 -8.42 20.96 -13.07
C HIS A 71 -7.24 21.93 -13.00
N LEU A 72 -6.39 21.80 -11.98
CA LEU A 72 -5.17 22.59 -11.86
C LEU A 72 -4.23 22.34 -13.05
N ASP A 73 -4.04 21.07 -13.41
CA ASP A 73 -3.19 20.65 -14.52
C ASP A 73 -3.66 21.19 -15.87
N LYS A 74 -4.97 21.17 -16.11
CA LYS A 74 -5.58 21.68 -17.35
C LYS A 74 -5.69 23.21 -17.39
N GLY A 75 -5.17 23.92 -16.39
CA GLY A 75 -5.20 25.39 -16.32
C GLY A 75 -6.55 25.96 -15.87
N HIS A 76 -7.46 25.13 -15.35
CA HIS A 76 -8.75 25.52 -14.80
C HIS A 76 -8.61 25.97 -13.33
N TYR A 77 -7.75 26.96 -13.09
CA TYR A 77 -7.34 27.40 -11.74
C TYR A 77 -8.52 27.83 -10.86
N TYR A 78 -9.48 28.57 -11.42
CA TYR A 78 -10.66 29.03 -10.67
C TYR A 78 -11.51 27.86 -10.18
N THR A 79 -11.76 26.87 -11.06
CA THR A 79 -12.52 25.66 -10.73
C THR A 79 -11.81 24.86 -9.62
N SER A 80 -10.50 24.65 -9.76
CA SER A 80 -9.69 23.93 -8.75
C SER A 80 -9.74 24.63 -7.38
N LEU A 81 -9.52 25.95 -7.33
CA LEU A 81 -9.57 26.71 -6.07
C LEU A 81 -10.98 26.78 -5.46
N SER A 82 -12.03 26.86 -6.28
CA SER A 82 -13.41 26.86 -5.79
C SER A 82 -13.76 25.51 -5.16
N LEU A 83 -13.41 24.40 -5.81
CA LEU A 83 -13.63 23.06 -5.28
C LEU A 83 -12.80 22.80 -4.01
N LEU A 84 -11.53 23.27 -3.95
CA LEU A 84 -10.68 23.15 -2.75
C LEU A 84 -11.32 23.84 -1.55
N ASN A 85 -11.77 25.09 -1.72
CA ASN A 85 -12.41 25.84 -0.64
C ASN A 85 -13.73 25.20 -0.20
N ARG A 86 -14.50 24.64 -1.15
CA ARG A 86 -15.74 23.93 -0.85
C ARG A 86 -15.48 22.66 -0.04
N LEU A 87 -14.51 21.85 -0.45
CA LEU A 87 -14.13 20.62 0.27
C LEU A 87 -13.62 20.95 1.67
N HIS A 88 -12.77 21.97 1.81
CA HIS A 88 -12.29 22.42 3.11
C HIS A 88 -13.42 22.88 4.03
N ALA A 89 -14.36 23.70 3.51
CA ALA A 89 -15.52 24.13 4.28
C ALA A 89 -16.39 22.95 4.71
N GLN A 90 -16.61 21.98 3.81
CA GLN A 90 -17.38 20.77 4.08
C GLN A 90 -16.77 19.93 5.20
N LEU A 91 -15.47 19.66 5.15
CA LEU A 91 -14.78 18.89 6.20
C LEU A 91 -14.75 19.62 7.54
N GLN A 92 -14.61 20.95 7.51
CA GLN A 92 -14.58 21.77 8.71
C GLN A 92 -15.96 21.90 9.38
N SER A 93 -17.03 22.11 8.61
CA SER A 93 -18.39 22.26 9.15
C SER A 93 -19.08 20.92 9.41
N ARG A 94 -18.62 19.85 8.75
CA ARG A 94 -19.25 18.52 8.67
C ARG A 94 -20.60 18.53 7.96
N GLU A 95 -20.99 19.65 7.37
CA GLU A 95 -22.25 19.80 6.66
C GLU A 95 -22.23 18.91 5.41
N HIS A 96 -23.32 18.19 5.16
CA HIS A 96 -23.45 17.23 4.06
C HIS A 96 -22.44 16.07 4.07
N LEU A 97 -21.69 15.86 5.16
CA LEU A 97 -20.96 14.61 5.38
C LEU A 97 -21.90 13.55 5.93
N ILE A 98 -21.66 12.32 5.52
CA ILE A 98 -22.44 11.17 5.99
C ILE A 98 -21.71 10.58 7.19
N LYS A 99 -22.32 10.66 8.36
CA LYS A 99 -21.90 9.87 9.52
C LYS A 99 -22.37 8.44 9.29
N MET A 100 -21.47 7.45 9.40
CA MET A 100 -21.86 6.06 9.21
C MET A 100 -22.87 5.67 10.30
N PRO A 101 -24.06 5.15 9.93
CA PRO A 101 -25.02 4.68 10.90
C PRO A 101 -24.56 3.36 11.52
N GLU A 102 -25.14 2.99 12.65
CA GLU A 102 -25.08 1.61 13.13
C GLU A 102 -26.07 0.77 12.32
N PHE A 103 -25.57 -0.25 11.63
CA PHE A 103 -26.40 -1.12 10.81
C PHE A 103 -27.06 -2.20 11.67
N THR A 104 -28.37 -2.39 11.53
CA THR A 104 -29.09 -3.43 12.28
C THR A 104 -29.03 -4.80 11.60
N SER A 105 -28.74 -4.84 10.29
CA SER A 105 -28.45 -6.04 9.53
C SER A 105 -27.54 -5.77 8.32
N LYS A 106 -27.07 -6.83 7.65
CA LYS A 106 -26.28 -6.72 6.42
C LYS A 106 -27.11 -6.20 5.23
N GLU A 107 -28.41 -6.48 5.23
CA GLU A 107 -29.35 -5.95 4.24
C GLU A 107 -29.48 -4.43 4.36
N ASP A 108 -29.60 -3.90 5.58
CA ASP A 108 -29.62 -2.45 5.83
C ASP A 108 -28.34 -1.78 5.34
N GLU A 109 -27.18 -2.40 5.64
CA GLU A 109 -25.88 -1.93 5.16
C GLU A 109 -25.81 -1.92 3.63
N PHE A 110 -26.22 -3.00 2.98
CA PHE A 110 -26.23 -3.06 1.52
C PHE A 110 -27.11 -1.95 0.92
N GLU A 111 -28.33 -1.78 1.42
CA GLU A 111 -29.25 -0.77 0.88
C GLU A 111 -28.68 0.65 1.10
N PHE A 112 -28.04 0.91 2.24
CA PHE A 112 -27.36 2.17 2.48
C PHE A 112 -26.31 2.47 1.39
N TYR A 113 -25.37 1.55 1.14
CA TYR A 113 -24.33 1.77 0.13
C TYR A 113 -24.91 1.85 -1.29
N LEU A 114 -25.90 1.02 -1.63
CA LEU A 114 -26.53 1.06 -2.95
C LEU A 114 -27.24 2.40 -3.21
N ASN A 115 -27.76 3.05 -2.15
CA ASN A 115 -28.38 4.38 -2.24
C ASN A 115 -27.40 5.52 -2.49
N LEU A 116 -26.09 5.30 -2.35
CA LEU A 116 -25.07 6.31 -2.65
C LEU A 116 -24.83 6.49 -4.17
N GLN A 117 -25.43 5.64 -5.02
CA GLN A 117 -25.20 5.67 -6.46
C GLN A 117 -25.79 6.94 -7.11
N ASN A 118 -24.97 7.68 -7.86
CA ASN A 118 -25.41 8.87 -8.58
C ASN A 118 -26.32 8.50 -9.78
N PRO A 119 -27.53 9.07 -9.89
CA PRO A 119 -28.50 8.74 -10.96
C PRO A 119 -28.09 9.23 -12.35
N ARG A 120 -27.29 10.29 -12.44
CA ARG A 120 -26.85 10.90 -13.70
C ARG A 120 -25.73 10.09 -14.34
N THR A 121 -24.72 9.74 -13.55
CA THR A 121 -23.47 9.12 -14.03
C THR A 121 -23.45 7.61 -13.82
N GLY A 122 -24.22 7.10 -12.86
CA GLY A 122 -24.15 5.72 -12.38
C GLY A 122 -22.97 5.43 -11.46
N ALA A 123 -22.10 6.41 -11.20
CA ALA A 123 -20.93 6.25 -10.34
C ALA A 123 -21.28 6.41 -8.85
N PHE A 124 -20.45 5.87 -7.96
CA PHE A 124 -20.48 6.22 -6.53
C PHE A 124 -19.54 7.40 -6.26
N MET A 125 -19.82 8.52 -6.94
CA MET A 125 -19.01 9.73 -6.88
C MET A 125 -19.87 10.97 -7.13
N ASP A 126 -19.55 12.07 -6.44
CA ASP A 126 -20.08 13.41 -6.69
C ASP A 126 -19.85 13.83 -8.15
N ASP A 127 -20.94 14.16 -8.85
CA ASP A 127 -20.93 14.46 -10.27
C ASP A 127 -20.42 15.87 -10.62
N SER A 128 -20.07 16.68 -9.63
CA SER A 128 -19.38 17.95 -9.81
C SER A 128 -17.87 17.82 -10.06
N TYR A 129 -17.33 16.61 -9.93
CA TYR A 129 -15.95 16.26 -10.21
C TYR A 129 -15.78 15.70 -11.64
N PRO A 130 -14.57 15.78 -12.23
CA PRO A 130 -14.35 15.35 -13.61
C PRO A 130 -14.48 13.82 -13.78
N LEU A 131 -14.87 13.39 -14.99
CA LEU A 131 -15.08 11.98 -15.37
C LEU A 131 -13.98 11.04 -14.88
N CYS A 132 -12.72 11.48 -14.96
CA CYS A 132 -11.57 10.66 -14.60
C CYS A 132 -11.56 10.23 -13.12
N THR A 133 -12.36 10.85 -12.25
CA THR A 133 -12.43 10.52 -10.82
C THR A 133 -13.49 9.48 -10.46
N TYR A 134 -14.31 9.05 -11.42
CA TYR A 134 -15.51 8.26 -11.10
C TYR A 134 -15.23 6.78 -10.87
N HIS A 135 -14.23 6.21 -11.55
CA HIS A 135 -14.05 4.76 -11.58
C HIS A 135 -13.56 4.19 -10.25
N GLY A 136 -12.44 4.69 -9.71
CA GLY A 136 -11.86 4.19 -8.46
C GLY A 136 -12.82 4.10 -7.26
N PRO A 137 -13.55 5.17 -6.88
CA PRO A 137 -14.49 5.09 -5.76
C PRO A 137 -15.70 4.20 -6.08
N THR A 138 -16.09 4.11 -7.37
CA THR A 138 -17.13 3.19 -7.82
C THR A 138 -16.71 1.74 -7.63
N GLU A 139 -15.50 1.37 -8.04
CA GLU A 139 -14.97 0.01 -7.90
C GLU A 139 -14.93 -0.42 -6.41
N ASN A 140 -14.44 0.45 -5.52
CA ASN A 140 -14.42 0.18 -4.07
C ASN A 140 -15.81 -0.11 -3.49
N VAL A 141 -16.82 0.70 -3.85
CA VAL A 141 -18.19 0.47 -3.36
C VAL A 141 -18.80 -0.78 -3.99
N LEU A 142 -18.51 -1.09 -5.26
CA LEU A 142 -18.98 -2.31 -5.90
C LEU A 142 -18.43 -3.56 -5.23
N LEU A 143 -17.16 -3.58 -4.84
CA LEU A 143 -16.56 -4.70 -4.11
C LEU A 143 -17.23 -4.93 -2.75
N HIS A 144 -17.49 -3.85 -2.00
CA HIS A 144 -18.20 -3.95 -0.73
C HIS A 144 -19.64 -4.46 -0.91
N LEU A 145 -20.36 -3.90 -1.89
CA LEU A 145 -21.71 -4.34 -2.23
C LEU A 145 -21.75 -5.80 -2.66
N ASP A 146 -20.78 -6.27 -3.44
CA ASP A 146 -20.69 -7.66 -3.87
C ASP A 146 -20.47 -8.62 -2.68
N ALA A 147 -19.59 -8.26 -1.74
CA ALA A 147 -19.38 -9.03 -0.51
C ALA A 147 -20.68 -9.13 0.31
N LEU A 148 -21.36 -7.99 0.53
CA LEU A 148 -22.66 -7.95 1.20
C LEU A 148 -23.72 -8.76 0.45
N ALA A 149 -23.74 -8.71 -0.89
CA ALA A 149 -24.68 -9.46 -1.73
C ALA A 149 -24.54 -10.97 -1.53
N ARG A 150 -23.29 -11.47 -1.50
CA ARG A 150 -23.00 -12.88 -1.26
C ARG A 150 -23.46 -13.30 0.14
N ASP A 151 -23.19 -12.48 1.15
CA ASP A 151 -23.54 -12.76 2.54
C ASP A 151 -25.05 -12.84 2.79
N ILE A 152 -25.83 -12.00 2.12
CA ILE A 152 -27.31 -12.00 2.21
C ILE A 152 -27.96 -12.95 1.18
N GLY A 153 -27.16 -13.63 0.36
CA GLY A 153 -27.63 -14.62 -0.62
C GLY A 153 -28.40 -14.04 -1.80
N ARG A 154 -28.06 -12.83 -2.28
CA ARG A 154 -28.72 -12.20 -3.44
C ARG A 154 -27.71 -11.72 -4.51
N PRO A 155 -28.09 -11.66 -5.80
CA PRO A 155 -27.21 -11.12 -6.83
C PRO A 155 -27.04 -9.59 -6.69
N LEU A 156 -25.85 -9.07 -6.98
CA LEU A 156 -25.60 -7.64 -7.04
C LEU A 156 -26.29 -7.04 -8.28
N ARG A 157 -27.17 -6.06 -8.06
CA ARG A 157 -27.79 -5.25 -9.12
C ARG A 157 -27.76 -3.78 -8.73
N LEU A 158 -27.33 -2.93 -9.66
CA LEU A 158 -27.26 -1.48 -9.45
C LEU A 158 -28.61 -0.80 -9.69
N LYS A 159 -28.81 0.38 -9.09
CA LYS A 159 -29.99 1.22 -9.33
C LYS A 159 -29.93 1.89 -10.69
N TYR A 160 -28.74 2.29 -11.10
CA TYR A 160 -28.47 2.98 -12.35
C TYR A 160 -27.34 2.30 -13.12
N PRO A 161 -27.38 2.28 -14.46
CA PRO A 161 -26.27 1.75 -15.27
C PRO A 161 -25.04 2.64 -15.13
N LEU A 162 -23.84 2.05 -15.27
CA LEU A 162 -22.53 2.72 -15.19
C LEU A 162 -22.26 3.59 -16.44
N LYS A 163 -23.12 4.57 -16.73
CA LYS A 163 -23.11 5.38 -17.95
C LYS A 163 -21.79 6.10 -18.22
N TYR A 164 -21.04 6.44 -17.17
CA TYR A 164 -19.74 7.08 -17.32
C TYR A 164 -18.75 6.24 -18.15
N LEU A 165 -18.92 4.91 -18.21
CA LEU A 165 -18.07 4.02 -19.03
C LEU A 165 -18.35 4.16 -20.54
N ASP A 166 -19.53 4.68 -20.94
CA ASP A 166 -19.87 4.93 -22.35
C ASP A 166 -18.98 6.02 -22.98
N GLU A 167 -18.41 6.90 -22.15
CA GLU A 167 -17.50 7.97 -22.57
C GLU A 167 -16.11 7.45 -22.97
N ILE A 168 -15.78 6.20 -22.62
CA ILE A 168 -14.49 5.57 -22.91
C ILE A 168 -14.61 4.23 -23.64
N ASN A 169 -15.78 3.90 -24.21
CA ASN A 169 -16.11 2.53 -24.63
C ASN A 169 -15.55 2.03 -25.98
N THR A 170 -14.83 2.86 -26.73
CA THR A 170 -14.13 2.45 -27.96
C THR A 170 -12.62 2.64 -27.81
N PRO A 171 -11.78 1.94 -28.60
CA PRO A 171 -10.33 2.12 -28.55
C PRO A 171 -9.90 3.59 -28.69
N GLU A 172 -10.53 4.36 -29.58
CA GLU A 172 -10.19 5.75 -29.85
C GLU A 172 -10.52 6.65 -28.66
N LYS A 173 -11.73 6.48 -28.08
CA LYS A 173 -12.15 7.23 -26.88
C LYS A 173 -11.25 6.89 -25.69
N LEU A 174 -10.90 5.61 -25.53
CA LEU A 174 -10.00 5.15 -24.48
C LEU A 174 -8.62 5.79 -24.62
N ILE A 175 -7.99 5.70 -25.78
CA ILE A 175 -6.64 6.24 -25.99
C ILE A 175 -6.64 7.75 -25.73
N ALA A 176 -7.65 8.48 -26.23
CA ALA A 176 -7.78 9.91 -25.96
C ALA A 176 -7.88 10.22 -24.45
N PHE A 177 -8.68 9.44 -23.72
CA PHE A 177 -8.78 9.57 -22.26
C PHE A 177 -7.44 9.27 -21.56
N LEU A 178 -6.76 8.18 -21.92
CA LEU A 178 -5.49 7.77 -21.31
C LEU A 178 -4.38 8.80 -21.57
N ASP A 179 -4.27 9.33 -22.79
CA ASP A 179 -3.31 10.38 -23.15
C ASP A 179 -3.58 11.67 -22.36
N GLU A 180 -4.86 12.01 -22.17
CA GLU A 180 -5.26 13.19 -21.42
C GLU A 180 -4.88 13.11 -19.94
N VAL A 181 -5.19 11.99 -19.27
CA VAL A 181 -4.96 11.84 -17.82
C VAL A 181 -3.50 11.48 -17.49
N SER A 182 -2.75 10.95 -18.46
CA SER A 182 -1.32 10.64 -18.29
C SER A 182 -0.40 11.83 -18.53
N THR A 183 -0.85 12.84 -19.27
CA THR A 183 -0.09 14.07 -19.49
C THR A 183 -0.28 15.01 -18.31
N VAL A 184 0.78 15.20 -17.50
CA VAL A 184 0.76 16.02 -16.29
C VAL A 184 1.86 17.07 -16.33
N GLY A 185 1.51 18.30 -16.00
CA GLY A 185 2.39 19.44 -15.86
C GLY A 185 3.18 19.44 -14.55
N TRP A 186 4.24 20.24 -14.52
CA TRP A 186 5.22 20.27 -13.42
C TRP A 186 4.63 20.61 -12.04
N ILE A 187 3.53 21.38 -11.97
CA ILE A 187 2.89 21.70 -10.69
C ILE A 187 2.11 20.48 -10.19
N ALA A 188 1.29 19.87 -11.05
CA ALA A 188 0.48 18.72 -10.71
C ALA A 188 1.33 17.47 -10.42
N SER A 189 2.52 17.34 -11.03
CA SER A 189 3.45 16.24 -10.74
C SER A 189 4.04 16.28 -9.33
N LYS A 190 3.89 17.38 -8.58
CA LYS A 190 4.32 17.50 -7.18
C LYS A 190 3.28 17.01 -6.18
N PHE A 191 2.06 16.71 -6.62
CA PHE A 191 1.05 16.17 -5.72
C PHE A 191 1.38 14.71 -5.35
N PRO A 192 0.94 14.26 -4.15
CA PRO A 192 1.04 12.87 -3.69
C PRO A 192 0.59 11.85 -4.75
N GLN A 193 -0.59 12.06 -5.33
CA GLN A 193 -1.08 11.31 -6.49
C GLN A 193 -1.28 12.25 -7.68
N THR A 194 -1.17 11.70 -8.90
CA THR A 194 -1.44 12.43 -10.15
C THR A 194 -2.62 11.81 -10.87
N THR A 195 -3.17 12.50 -11.87
CA THR A 195 -4.27 11.99 -12.69
C THR A 195 -3.93 10.71 -13.45
N PHE A 196 -2.65 10.36 -13.58
CA PHE A 196 -2.22 9.06 -14.11
C PHE A 196 -2.78 7.88 -13.30
N HIS A 197 -3.06 8.09 -12.01
CA HIS A 197 -3.75 7.11 -11.15
C HIS A 197 -5.08 6.65 -11.75
N ASN A 198 -5.82 7.57 -12.36
CA ASN A 198 -7.12 7.28 -12.97
C ASN A 198 -7.00 6.43 -14.25
N ALA A 199 -5.90 6.53 -14.99
CA ALA A 199 -5.62 5.60 -16.09
C ALA A 199 -5.36 4.20 -15.55
N ARG A 200 -4.58 4.09 -14.47
CA ARG A 200 -4.27 2.81 -13.83
C ARG A 200 -5.53 2.13 -13.33
N ASP A 201 -6.46 2.86 -12.71
CA ASP A 201 -7.68 2.25 -12.14
C ASP A 201 -8.50 1.53 -13.22
N LEU A 202 -8.55 2.05 -14.45
CA LEU A 202 -9.28 1.39 -15.55
C LEU A 202 -8.65 0.07 -16.03
N LEU A 203 -7.41 -0.22 -15.67
CA LEU A 203 -6.68 -1.37 -16.20
C LEU A 203 -7.32 -2.71 -15.79
N SER A 204 -7.94 -2.78 -14.61
CA SER A 204 -8.68 -3.98 -14.14
C SER A 204 -9.78 -4.39 -15.11
N LEU A 205 -10.39 -3.44 -15.82
CA LEU A 205 -11.44 -3.68 -16.81
C LEU A 205 -10.94 -4.45 -18.04
N ALA A 206 -9.63 -4.36 -18.32
CA ALA A 206 -9.01 -5.10 -19.42
C ALA A 206 -8.73 -6.56 -19.09
N SER A 207 -8.75 -6.95 -17.81
CA SER A 207 -8.56 -8.33 -17.40
C SER A 207 -9.68 -9.24 -17.90
N ASP A 208 -9.36 -10.52 -18.04
CA ASP A 208 -10.28 -11.55 -18.49
C ASP A 208 -10.01 -12.89 -17.77
N PRO A 209 -11.03 -13.76 -17.61
CA PRO A 209 -10.87 -15.02 -16.88
C PRO A 209 -9.97 -16.06 -17.57
N VAL A 210 -9.55 -15.83 -18.82
CA VAL A 210 -8.63 -16.75 -19.53
C VAL A 210 -7.20 -16.49 -19.10
N ASN A 211 -6.83 -15.21 -18.91
CA ASN A 211 -5.46 -14.80 -18.60
C ASN A 211 -5.24 -14.48 -17.12
N TYR A 212 -6.29 -14.25 -16.33
CA TYR A 212 -6.18 -13.84 -14.94
C TYR A 212 -7.06 -14.70 -14.04
N HIS A 213 -6.56 -15.05 -12.87
CA HIS A 213 -7.30 -15.80 -11.87
C HIS A 213 -8.21 -14.89 -11.03
N GLU A 214 -9.39 -15.38 -10.64
CA GLU A 214 -10.39 -14.62 -9.86
C GLU A 214 -9.90 -14.18 -8.47
N ASN A 215 -8.84 -14.82 -7.95
CA ASN A 215 -8.18 -14.46 -6.69
C ASN A 215 -7.06 -13.42 -6.87
N GLU A 216 -6.84 -12.91 -8.08
CA GLU A 216 -5.77 -11.96 -8.40
C GLU A 216 -6.27 -10.63 -8.95
N VAL A 217 -7.46 -10.65 -9.57
CA VAL A 217 -8.09 -9.46 -10.14
C VAL A 217 -9.56 -9.43 -9.74
N ASP A 218 -10.04 -8.24 -9.40
CA ASP A 218 -11.44 -7.97 -9.12
C ASP A 218 -12.28 -7.98 -10.40
N PHE A 219 -13.06 -9.05 -10.57
CA PHE A 219 -13.99 -9.19 -11.68
C PHE A 219 -15.40 -8.72 -11.34
N VAL A 220 -15.58 -7.84 -10.36
CA VAL A 220 -16.92 -7.49 -9.82
C VAL A 220 -17.87 -6.99 -10.91
N ILE A 221 -17.39 -6.19 -11.87
CA ILE A 221 -18.18 -5.67 -12.99
C ILE A 221 -18.53 -6.80 -13.98
N GLN A 222 -17.56 -7.64 -14.34
CA GLN A 222 -17.72 -8.71 -15.32
C GLN A 222 -18.60 -9.84 -14.76
N ASN A 223 -18.33 -10.30 -13.53
CA ASN A 223 -19.04 -11.38 -12.86
C ASN A 223 -20.52 -11.05 -12.63
N ASN A 224 -20.82 -9.80 -12.28
CA ASN A 224 -22.18 -9.32 -12.11
C ASN A 224 -22.80 -8.74 -13.39
N LYS A 225 -22.10 -8.80 -14.53
CA LYS A 225 -22.56 -8.30 -15.84
C LYS A 225 -23.03 -6.84 -15.80
N LEU A 226 -22.32 -6.00 -15.03
CA LEU A 226 -22.68 -4.59 -14.81
C LEU A 226 -22.30 -3.71 -16.02
N TYR A 227 -21.27 -4.11 -16.78
CA TYR A 227 -20.84 -3.46 -18.02
C TYR A 227 -19.97 -4.43 -18.85
N GLN A 228 -19.92 -4.26 -20.18
CA GLN A 228 -19.12 -5.12 -21.08
C GLN A 228 -18.35 -4.31 -22.12
N PHE A 229 -17.01 -4.39 -22.06
CA PHE A 229 -16.11 -3.84 -23.09
C PHE A 229 -15.82 -4.85 -24.19
N SER A 230 -15.51 -4.36 -25.40
CA SER A 230 -15.14 -5.21 -26.54
C SER A 230 -13.71 -5.75 -26.40
N PRO A 231 -13.36 -6.87 -27.07
CA PRO A 231 -11.98 -7.38 -27.08
C PRO A 231 -10.96 -6.37 -27.62
N GLU A 232 -11.34 -5.57 -28.63
CA GLU A 232 -10.48 -4.54 -29.22
C GLU A 232 -10.15 -3.44 -28.21
N TRP A 233 -11.12 -3.08 -27.36
CA TRP A 233 -10.92 -2.14 -26.26
C TRP A 233 -9.88 -2.66 -25.27
N LYS A 234 -10.01 -3.93 -24.85
CA LYS A 234 -9.07 -4.56 -23.90
C LYS A 234 -7.65 -4.63 -24.47
N GLN A 235 -7.52 -4.97 -25.74
CA GLN A 235 -6.24 -4.97 -26.45
C GLN A 235 -5.63 -3.57 -26.56
N ALA A 236 -6.45 -2.54 -26.81
CA ALA A 236 -5.98 -1.16 -26.85
C ALA A 236 -5.46 -0.69 -25.48
N MET A 237 -6.16 -1.04 -24.38
CA MET A 237 -5.71 -0.76 -23.01
C MET A 237 -4.34 -1.38 -22.72
N LEU A 238 -4.19 -2.69 -22.96
CA LEU A 238 -2.93 -3.41 -22.69
C LEU A 238 -1.78 -2.86 -23.54
N ARG A 239 -2.03 -2.60 -24.84
CA ARG A 239 -1.02 -2.02 -25.73
C ARG A 239 -0.59 -0.63 -25.26
N TRP A 240 -1.54 0.23 -24.90
CA TRP A 240 -1.22 1.59 -24.45
C TRP A 240 -0.29 1.55 -23.23
N PHE A 241 -0.62 0.76 -22.20
CA PHE A 241 0.28 0.62 -21.05
C PHE A 241 1.61 -0.02 -21.43
N TRP A 242 1.60 -1.05 -22.27
CA TRP A 242 2.84 -1.70 -22.71
C TRP A 242 3.77 -0.66 -23.35
N GLU A 243 3.29 0.12 -24.33
CA GLU A 243 4.05 1.18 -25.02
C GLU A 243 4.44 2.33 -24.09
N HIS A 244 3.61 2.64 -23.09
CA HIS A 244 3.82 3.77 -22.18
C HIS A 244 4.87 3.52 -21.09
N GLN A 245 5.33 2.28 -20.91
CA GLN A 245 6.43 1.98 -19.97
C GLN A 245 7.70 2.77 -20.34
N ASP A 246 8.28 3.46 -19.36
CA ASP A 246 9.47 4.29 -19.55
C ASP A 246 10.73 3.43 -19.69
N SER A 247 11.53 3.67 -20.73
CA SER A 247 12.71 2.85 -21.02
C SER A 247 13.92 3.15 -20.16
N GLU A 248 14.00 4.33 -19.54
CA GLU A 248 15.15 4.72 -18.70
C GLU A 248 15.00 4.19 -17.28
N THR A 249 13.76 4.12 -16.78
CA THR A 249 13.44 3.75 -15.40
C THR A 249 12.69 2.43 -15.28
N GLY A 250 12.15 1.90 -16.38
CA GLY A 250 11.25 0.75 -16.38
C GLY A 250 9.89 1.00 -15.71
N LEU A 251 9.63 2.22 -15.23
CA LEU A 251 8.41 2.59 -14.51
C LEU A 251 7.29 3.00 -15.46
N TRP A 252 6.07 2.94 -14.94
CA TRP A 252 4.95 3.70 -15.47
C TRP A 252 4.74 4.95 -14.65
N GLY A 253 4.22 6.00 -15.29
CA GLY A 253 3.87 7.21 -14.57
C GLY A 253 3.43 8.34 -15.49
N PRO A 254 3.13 9.50 -14.89
CA PRO A 254 2.75 10.69 -15.63
C PRO A 254 3.91 11.19 -16.49
N LYS A 255 3.59 11.60 -17.72
CA LYS A 255 4.55 12.18 -18.66
C LYS A 255 4.25 13.66 -18.88
N SER A 256 5.29 14.41 -19.19
CA SER A 256 5.16 15.76 -19.73
C SER A 256 4.57 15.72 -21.13
N LYS A 257 4.15 16.88 -21.65
CA LYS A 257 3.74 17.05 -23.06
C LYS A 257 4.81 16.63 -24.08
N HIS A 258 6.06 16.48 -23.64
CA HIS A 258 7.18 16.01 -24.47
C HIS A 258 7.45 14.50 -24.32
N GLY A 259 6.58 13.76 -23.65
CA GLY A 259 6.70 12.31 -23.48
C GLY A 259 7.74 11.87 -22.45
N LYS A 260 8.34 12.79 -21.68
CA LYS A 260 9.27 12.45 -20.59
C LYS A 260 8.53 12.20 -19.29
N LEU A 261 8.89 11.16 -18.56
CA LEU A 261 8.39 10.89 -17.21
C LEU A 261 8.66 12.09 -16.30
N VAL A 262 7.63 12.63 -15.64
CA VAL A 262 7.75 13.78 -14.72
C VAL A 262 7.72 13.38 -13.26
N LYS A 263 7.34 12.14 -12.96
CA LYS A 263 7.33 11.56 -11.62
C LYS A 263 7.58 10.06 -11.72
N LYS A 264 8.51 9.55 -10.91
CA LYS A 264 8.70 8.10 -10.70
C LYS A 264 7.53 7.57 -9.88
N ASP A 265 6.54 6.98 -10.54
CA ASP A 265 5.27 6.61 -9.92
C ASP A 265 5.21 5.11 -9.60
N LEU A 266 5.91 4.73 -8.54
CA LEU A 266 5.98 3.35 -8.08
C LEU A 266 4.64 2.80 -7.61
N ASN A 267 3.80 3.65 -7.03
CA ASN A 267 2.47 3.28 -6.57
C ASN A 267 1.61 2.74 -7.73
N ASN A 268 1.56 3.49 -8.84
CA ASN A 268 0.84 3.05 -10.02
C ASN A 268 1.57 1.92 -10.75
N THR A 269 2.90 1.96 -10.83
CA THR A 269 3.72 0.87 -11.42
C THR A 269 3.42 -0.48 -10.76
N ALA A 270 3.36 -0.54 -9.42
CA ALA A 270 3.06 -1.77 -8.68
C ALA A 270 1.67 -2.35 -8.95
N SER A 271 0.75 -1.52 -9.45
CA SER A 271 -0.59 -1.96 -9.85
C SER A 271 -0.62 -2.37 -11.33
N ILE A 272 0.07 -1.62 -12.20
CA ILE A 272 0.11 -1.84 -13.65
C ILE A 272 0.85 -3.14 -14.00
N ILE A 273 1.94 -3.44 -13.30
CA ILE A 273 2.78 -4.62 -13.57
C ILE A 273 1.99 -5.93 -13.56
N LYS A 274 0.95 -6.02 -12.72
CA LYS A 274 0.07 -7.18 -12.57
C LYS A 274 -0.71 -7.50 -13.84
N ALA A 275 -0.84 -6.55 -14.76
CA ALA A 275 -1.46 -6.79 -16.06
C ALA A 275 -0.54 -7.58 -17.01
N PHE A 276 0.78 -7.61 -16.75
CA PHE A 276 1.78 -8.17 -17.66
C PHE A 276 2.48 -9.41 -17.10
N VAL A 277 2.60 -9.53 -15.78
CA VAL A 277 3.20 -10.69 -15.11
C VAL A 277 2.36 -11.20 -13.94
N ASP A 278 2.39 -12.52 -13.72
CA ASP A 278 1.78 -13.17 -12.56
C ASP A 278 2.60 -12.96 -11.28
N LYS A 279 2.12 -13.47 -10.14
CA LYS A 279 2.80 -13.35 -8.83
C LYS A 279 4.11 -14.16 -8.70
N GLN A 280 4.52 -14.84 -9.76
CA GLN A 280 5.81 -15.53 -9.89
C GLN A 280 6.69 -14.85 -10.95
N GLY A 281 6.27 -13.72 -11.52
CA GLY A 281 7.02 -12.99 -12.55
C GLY A 281 6.92 -13.59 -13.96
N ASN A 282 6.08 -14.60 -14.18
CA ASN A 282 5.87 -15.16 -15.52
C ASN A 282 5.02 -14.22 -16.36
N THR A 283 5.28 -14.17 -17.66
CA THR A 283 4.53 -13.33 -18.60
C THR A 283 3.11 -13.84 -18.80
N ILE A 284 2.12 -12.99 -18.56
CA ILE A 284 0.69 -13.28 -18.79
C ILE A 284 0.38 -13.24 -20.30
N HIS A 285 0.76 -12.16 -20.98
CA HIS A 285 0.47 -11.94 -22.40
C HIS A 285 1.72 -12.07 -23.26
N LYS A 286 1.80 -13.12 -24.08
CA LYS A 286 2.94 -13.31 -25.01
C LYS A 286 3.17 -12.12 -25.95
N SER A 287 2.09 -11.43 -26.33
CA SER A 287 2.15 -10.24 -27.20
C SER A 287 2.62 -8.97 -26.49
N PHE A 288 2.57 -8.96 -25.14
CA PHE A 288 2.91 -7.81 -24.31
C PHE A 288 3.80 -8.24 -23.13
N PRO A 289 5.02 -8.76 -23.38
CA PRO A 289 5.93 -9.14 -22.30
C PRO A 289 6.36 -7.89 -21.51
N LEU A 290 6.61 -8.05 -20.21
CA LEU A 290 7.17 -6.99 -19.37
C LEU A 290 8.54 -6.55 -19.91
N ARG A 291 8.69 -5.25 -20.18
CA ARG A 291 9.94 -4.66 -20.69
C ARG A 291 10.75 -4.06 -19.54
N TYR A 292 12.02 -3.74 -19.81
CA TYR A 292 12.89 -2.94 -18.93
C TYR A 292 12.97 -3.42 -17.47
N LYS A 293 12.99 -4.75 -17.27
CA LYS A 293 12.92 -5.37 -15.94
C LYS A 293 14.06 -4.94 -15.01
N ARG A 294 15.27 -4.79 -15.56
CA ARG A 294 16.45 -4.37 -14.81
C ARG A 294 16.34 -2.92 -14.36
N GLU A 295 15.98 -2.03 -15.28
CA GLU A 295 15.79 -0.59 -15.00
C GLU A 295 14.68 -0.39 -13.97
N LEU A 296 13.62 -1.20 -14.07
CA LEU A 296 12.53 -1.23 -13.09
C LEU A 296 13.04 -1.66 -11.71
N PHE A 297 13.82 -2.74 -11.61
CA PHE A 297 14.40 -3.19 -10.34
C PHE A 297 15.27 -2.11 -9.70
N ASP A 298 16.17 -1.51 -10.48
CA ASP A 298 17.06 -0.45 -10.01
C ASP A 298 16.28 0.79 -9.53
N SER A 299 15.21 1.15 -10.24
CA SER A 299 14.33 2.26 -9.86
C SER A 299 13.54 1.99 -8.58
N VAL A 300 13.12 0.74 -8.36
CA VAL A 300 12.42 0.33 -7.13
C VAL A 300 13.39 0.31 -5.95
N LEU A 301 14.61 -0.21 -6.12
CA LEU A 301 15.67 -0.16 -5.10
C LEU A 301 16.03 1.28 -4.70
N ALA A 302 16.20 2.15 -5.70
CA ALA A 302 16.49 3.56 -5.45
C ALA A 302 15.43 4.22 -4.58
N ALA A 303 14.16 3.88 -4.82
CA ALA A 303 13.05 4.42 -4.05
C ALA A 303 12.86 3.81 -2.67
N LEU A 304 13.19 2.52 -2.49
CA LEU A 304 13.27 1.90 -1.15
C LEU A 304 14.40 2.50 -0.31
N SER A 305 15.40 3.07 -0.97
CA SER A 305 16.51 3.78 -0.31
C SER A 305 16.16 5.23 0.06
N ASP A 306 14.96 5.72 -0.26
CA ASP A 306 14.53 7.07 0.13
C ASP A 306 14.46 7.17 1.67
N PRO A 307 14.91 8.30 2.27
CA PRO A 307 14.85 8.48 3.71
C PRO A 307 13.39 8.49 4.20
N VAL A 308 13.17 7.98 5.41
CA VAL A 308 11.86 8.08 6.06
C VAL A 308 11.52 9.55 6.29
N PRO A 309 10.33 10.04 5.87
CA PRO A 309 9.90 11.41 6.13
C PRO A 309 9.82 11.71 7.63
N ARG A 310 9.86 13.00 8.00
CA ARG A 310 9.78 13.41 9.41
C ARG A 310 8.36 13.21 9.94
N ASP A 311 8.25 13.00 11.25
CA ASP A 311 6.97 12.68 11.90
C ASP A 311 5.92 13.81 11.74
N ASP A 312 6.33 15.06 11.48
CA ASP A 312 5.46 16.23 11.23
C ASP A 312 5.04 16.42 9.75
N GLU A 313 5.55 15.59 8.84
CA GLU A 313 5.31 15.63 7.38
C GLU A 313 4.27 14.57 6.98
N LEU A 314 3.04 14.68 7.52
CA LEU A 314 2.00 13.66 7.37
C LEU A 314 1.62 13.31 5.92
N ASP A 315 1.67 14.26 5.00
CA ASP A 315 1.41 14.04 3.57
C ASP A 315 2.53 13.20 2.92
N GLU A 316 3.79 13.46 3.28
CA GLU A 316 4.93 12.68 2.80
C GLU A 316 4.98 11.29 3.45
N LEU A 317 4.65 11.20 4.75
CA LEU A 317 4.52 9.92 5.46
C LEU A 317 3.41 9.03 4.90
N HIS A 318 2.27 9.63 4.55
CA HIS A 318 1.18 8.90 3.90
C HIS A 318 1.66 8.26 2.59
N GLU A 319 2.31 9.04 1.73
CA GLU A 319 2.88 8.53 0.49
C GLU A 319 3.97 7.47 0.72
N TRP A 320 4.85 7.66 1.70
CA TRP A 320 5.87 6.66 2.05
C TRP A 320 5.24 5.35 2.53
N ASN A 321 4.21 5.39 3.37
CA ASN A 321 3.49 4.21 3.85
C ASN A 321 2.76 3.46 2.73
N LEU A 322 2.36 4.13 1.65
CA LEU A 322 1.79 3.48 0.47
C LEU A 322 2.87 2.93 -0.47
N LYS A 323 3.88 3.75 -0.77
CA LYS A 323 4.91 3.49 -1.78
C LYS A 323 5.84 2.36 -1.35
N THR A 324 6.27 2.34 -0.10
CA THR A 324 7.33 1.44 0.37
C THR A 324 6.87 -0.03 0.41
N PRO A 325 5.73 -0.40 1.03
CA PRO A 325 5.22 -1.77 0.96
C PRO A 325 4.97 -2.24 -0.48
N LYS A 326 4.41 -1.38 -1.33
CA LYS A 326 4.18 -1.69 -2.75
C LYS A 326 5.48 -1.91 -3.52
N SER A 327 6.53 -1.18 -3.18
CA SER A 327 7.86 -1.36 -3.76
C SER A 327 8.45 -2.70 -3.38
N ILE A 328 8.34 -3.10 -2.11
CA ILE A 328 8.79 -4.43 -1.66
C ILE A 328 7.98 -5.54 -2.36
N ALA A 329 6.66 -5.43 -2.37
CA ALA A 329 5.80 -6.38 -3.07
C ALA A 329 6.12 -6.46 -4.57
N LEU A 330 6.50 -5.33 -5.19
CA LEU A 330 6.92 -5.30 -6.59
C LEU A 330 8.20 -6.11 -6.80
N LEU A 331 9.21 -5.89 -5.94
CA LEU A 331 10.45 -6.68 -5.98
C LEU A 331 10.16 -8.17 -5.78
N THR A 332 9.48 -8.54 -4.70
CA THR A 332 9.39 -9.94 -4.24
C THR A 332 8.31 -10.76 -4.94
N ARG A 333 7.33 -10.15 -5.62
CA ARG A 333 6.31 -10.90 -6.36
C ARG A 333 6.55 -10.92 -7.86
N TYR A 334 7.09 -9.85 -8.44
CA TYR A 334 6.99 -9.67 -9.90
C TYR A 334 8.33 -9.67 -10.62
N ILE A 335 9.42 -9.23 -9.97
CA ILE A 335 10.71 -9.04 -10.65
C ILE A 335 11.91 -9.64 -9.92
N TRP A 336 11.69 -10.48 -8.90
CA TRP A 336 12.77 -11.08 -8.11
C TRP A 336 13.66 -12.01 -8.93
N GLN A 337 13.06 -12.80 -9.83
CA GLN A 337 13.75 -13.87 -10.56
C GLN A 337 14.86 -13.34 -11.47
N ASP A 338 14.67 -12.15 -12.06
CA ASP A 338 15.61 -11.54 -13.00
C ASP A 338 16.68 -10.67 -12.31
N ALA A 339 16.68 -10.60 -10.97
CA ALA A 339 17.58 -9.74 -10.20
C ALA A 339 18.96 -10.37 -9.99
N SER A 340 20.00 -9.53 -10.03
CA SER A 340 21.36 -9.94 -9.67
C SER A 340 21.50 -10.21 -8.16
N GLN A 341 22.53 -10.95 -7.76
CA GLN A 341 22.79 -11.21 -6.33
C GLN A 341 23.01 -9.92 -5.53
N GLU A 342 23.71 -8.94 -6.11
CA GLU A 342 23.93 -7.63 -5.50
C GLU A 342 22.60 -6.87 -5.28
N GLN A 343 21.70 -6.93 -6.27
CA GLN A 343 20.38 -6.33 -6.18
C GLN A 343 19.52 -6.98 -5.08
N LYS A 344 19.57 -8.31 -4.96
CA LYS A 344 18.85 -9.07 -3.91
C LYS A 344 19.39 -8.76 -2.52
N GLU A 345 20.71 -8.66 -2.37
CA GLU A 345 21.34 -8.31 -1.10
C GLU A 345 20.97 -6.90 -0.64
N LYS A 346 21.04 -5.92 -1.55
CA LYS A 346 20.59 -4.56 -1.25
C LYS A 346 19.10 -4.49 -0.92
N ALA A 347 18.26 -5.26 -1.62
CA ALA A 347 16.83 -5.34 -1.30
C ALA A 347 16.62 -5.88 0.12
N ARG A 348 17.36 -6.93 0.51
CA ARG A 348 17.32 -7.53 1.85
C ARG A 348 17.56 -6.47 2.93
N GLU A 349 18.67 -5.75 2.85
CA GLU A 349 19.03 -4.70 3.82
C GLU A 349 17.94 -3.61 3.95
N LEU A 350 17.38 -3.16 2.82
CA LEU A 350 16.34 -2.13 2.80
C LEU A 350 15.02 -2.63 3.41
N ILE A 351 14.64 -3.87 3.14
CA ILE A 351 13.45 -4.52 3.70
C ILE A 351 13.60 -4.71 5.21
N GLU A 352 14.78 -5.15 5.68
CA GLU A 352 15.07 -5.29 7.11
C GLU A 352 14.92 -3.96 7.84
N ASN A 353 15.49 -2.89 7.28
CA ASN A 353 15.37 -1.54 7.84
C ASN A 353 13.91 -1.07 7.88
N PHE A 354 13.14 -1.30 6.81
CA PHE A 354 11.72 -0.96 6.76
C PHE A 354 10.92 -1.65 7.88
N ILE A 355 11.12 -2.95 8.08
CA ILE A 355 10.44 -3.72 9.13
C ILE A 355 10.77 -3.17 10.52
N ARG A 356 12.05 -2.89 10.79
CA ARG A 356 12.47 -2.27 12.05
C ARG A 356 11.76 -0.94 12.29
N ILE A 357 11.77 -0.05 11.30
CA ILE A 357 11.09 1.26 11.38
C ILE A 357 9.58 1.09 11.66
N LYS A 358 8.90 0.17 10.96
CA LYS A 358 7.47 -0.06 11.17
C LYS A 358 7.20 -0.54 12.59
N CYS A 359 7.96 -1.52 13.07
CA CYS A 359 7.81 -2.04 14.43
C CYS A 359 8.14 -0.99 15.50
N GLU A 360 9.16 -0.15 15.31
CA GLU A 360 9.56 0.86 16.30
C GLU A 360 8.60 2.04 16.39
N LYS A 361 8.10 2.53 15.25
CA LYS A 361 7.35 3.79 15.19
C LYS A 361 5.83 3.63 15.14
N TYR A 362 5.33 2.48 14.69
CA TYR A 362 3.91 2.30 14.36
C TYR A 362 3.23 1.19 15.17
N TYR A 363 4.00 0.28 15.78
CA TYR A 363 3.42 -0.78 16.61
C TYR A 363 2.93 -0.20 17.93
N ILE A 364 1.71 -0.56 18.34
CA ILE A 364 1.09 -0.14 19.61
C ILE A 364 1.06 -1.35 20.55
N PRO A 365 2.03 -1.50 21.47
CA PRO A 365 2.17 -2.72 22.28
C PRO A 365 0.94 -3.06 23.11
N GLN A 366 0.21 -2.04 23.60
CA GLN A 366 -0.97 -2.24 24.45
C GLN A 366 -2.17 -2.80 23.66
N GLU A 367 -2.24 -2.52 22.35
CA GLU A 367 -3.31 -3.01 21.48
C GLU A 367 -2.89 -4.24 20.67
N GLY A 368 -1.59 -4.43 20.46
CA GLY A 368 -1.07 -5.57 19.70
C GLY A 368 -1.17 -5.40 18.17
N ALA A 369 -1.33 -4.18 17.68
CA ALA A 369 -1.56 -3.86 16.27
C ALA A 369 -0.85 -2.56 15.85
N PHE A 370 -1.01 -2.12 14.59
CA PHE A 370 -0.28 -0.96 14.06
C PHE A 370 -1.19 0.26 13.84
N SER A 371 -0.69 1.44 14.18
CA SER A 371 -1.23 2.71 13.72
C SER A 371 -0.80 2.98 12.28
N TYR A 372 -1.60 3.74 11.53
CA TYR A 372 -1.22 4.12 10.15
C TYR A 372 -0.14 5.20 10.12
N TYR A 373 -0.17 6.13 11.08
CA TYR A 373 0.83 7.19 11.26
C TYR A 373 1.70 6.93 12.50
N PRO A 374 2.96 7.38 12.52
CA PRO A 374 3.84 7.17 13.66
C PRO A 374 3.31 7.88 14.92
N GLY A 375 3.52 7.27 16.09
CA GLY A 375 3.09 7.85 17.38
C GLY A 375 1.58 8.00 17.56
N GLY A 376 0.77 7.20 16.86
CA GLY A 376 -0.68 7.16 17.09
C GLY A 376 -1.00 6.53 18.45
N ASP A 377 -2.03 7.03 19.12
CA ASP A 377 -2.47 6.47 20.42
C ASP A 377 -3.23 5.13 20.26
N HIS A 378 -3.79 4.88 19.07
CA HIS A 378 -4.60 3.72 18.75
C HIS A 378 -4.19 3.09 17.42
N ALA A 379 -4.33 1.77 17.31
CA ALA A 379 -4.14 1.06 16.06
C ALA A 379 -5.32 1.27 15.10
N THR A 380 -5.05 1.09 13.81
CA THR A 380 -6.01 1.32 12.72
C THR A 380 -6.02 0.14 11.78
N LEU A 381 -7.14 -0.11 11.10
CA LEU A 381 -7.24 -1.17 10.08
C LEU A 381 -6.17 -0.98 8.97
N ASP A 382 -6.06 0.23 8.42
CA ASP A 382 -5.10 0.55 7.35
C ASP A 382 -3.64 0.43 7.83
N GLY A 383 -3.34 0.86 9.05
CA GLY A 383 -1.99 0.72 9.62
C GLY A 383 -1.60 -0.74 9.82
N THR A 384 -2.55 -1.53 10.32
CA THR A 384 -2.41 -2.95 10.56
C THR A 384 -2.23 -3.69 9.23
N GLN A 385 -2.96 -3.38 8.16
CA GLN A 385 -2.71 -3.96 6.83
C GLN A 385 -1.24 -3.93 6.38
N GLY A 386 -0.46 -2.92 6.79
CA GLY A 386 0.97 -2.83 6.50
C GLY A 386 1.80 -4.04 6.95
N PHE A 387 1.33 -4.85 7.90
CA PHE A 387 2.01 -6.07 8.31
C PHE A 387 2.00 -7.19 7.28
N PHE A 388 1.10 -7.14 6.29
CA PHE A 388 1.07 -8.15 5.23
C PHE A 388 2.35 -8.16 4.38
N ILE A 389 3.26 -7.19 4.60
CA ILE A 389 4.63 -7.27 4.12
C ILE A 389 5.33 -8.58 4.47
N PHE A 390 5.03 -9.19 5.62
CA PHE A 390 5.58 -10.49 6.03
C PHE A 390 5.17 -11.62 5.08
N LYS A 391 3.96 -11.57 4.52
CA LYS A 391 3.53 -12.49 3.44
C LYS A 391 4.33 -12.25 2.16
N ASP A 392 4.70 -11.00 1.90
CA ASP A 392 5.44 -10.62 0.70
C ASP A 392 6.90 -10.99 0.70
N ILE A 393 7.50 -11.08 1.87
CA ILE A 393 8.86 -11.57 2.04
C ILE A 393 8.91 -13.07 2.32
N GLY A 394 7.79 -13.78 2.28
CA GLY A 394 7.76 -15.24 2.48
C GLY A 394 7.86 -15.69 3.94
N ALA A 395 7.60 -14.82 4.92
CA ALA A 395 7.62 -15.23 6.33
C ALA A 395 6.57 -16.29 6.65
N PHE A 396 5.45 -16.32 5.91
CA PHE A 396 4.33 -17.26 6.10
C PHE A 396 4.23 -18.37 5.04
N SER A 397 5.21 -18.50 4.12
CA SER A 397 5.18 -19.54 3.07
C SER A 397 6.58 -20.03 2.81
N TRP A 398 6.78 -21.34 2.99
CA TRP A 398 8.05 -22.00 2.73
C TRP A 398 8.47 -21.85 1.27
N GLU A 399 7.56 -22.05 0.31
CA GLU A 399 7.84 -21.97 -1.12
C GLU A 399 8.37 -20.58 -1.49
N LYS A 400 7.72 -19.55 -0.95
CA LYS A 400 8.11 -18.17 -1.21
C LYS A 400 9.40 -17.80 -0.49
N GLN A 401 9.62 -18.30 0.73
CA GLN A 401 10.88 -18.11 1.43
C GLN A 401 12.04 -18.74 0.64
N GLN A 402 11.83 -19.94 0.10
CA GLN A 402 12.80 -20.62 -0.75
C GLN A 402 13.10 -19.85 -2.03
N GLU A 403 12.07 -19.35 -2.73
CA GLU A 403 12.22 -18.56 -3.95
C GLU A 403 13.01 -17.26 -3.70
N LEU A 404 12.70 -16.58 -2.59
CA LEU A 404 13.29 -15.29 -2.30
C LEU A 404 14.69 -15.40 -1.72
N TRP A 405 14.87 -16.29 -0.75
CA TRP A 405 16.03 -16.30 0.15
C TRP A 405 16.84 -17.59 0.09
N GLY A 406 16.38 -18.62 -0.61
CA GLY A 406 16.98 -19.96 -0.62
C GLY A 406 16.33 -20.91 0.40
N ALA A 407 16.59 -22.20 0.27
CA ALA A 407 15.95 -23.21 1.13
C ALA A 407 16.40 -23.04 2.60
N PRO A 408 15.48 -23.11 3.59
CA PRO A 408 15.83 -23.03 5.00
C PRO A 408 16.99 -23.95 5.41
N ALA A 409 16.97 -25.22 4.98
CA ALA A 409 18.01 -26.20 5.29
C ALA A 409 19.40 -25.83 4.72
N GLU A 410 19.47 -25.03 3.66
CA GLU A 410 20.72 -24.59 3.03
C GLU A 410 21.24 -23.27 3.64
N ASN A 411 20.35 -22.49 4.26
CA ASN A 411 20.63 -21.17 4.83
C ASN A 411 20.93 -21.17 6.33
N ILE A 412 20.71 -22.30 6.99
CA ILE A 412 20.90 -22.47 8.43
C ILE A 412 22.34 -22.89 8.72
N ILE A 413 22.97 -22.19 9.65
CA ILE A 413 24.21 -22.63 10.29
C ILE A 413 23.86 -23.66 11.36
N ASP A 414 24.17 -24.93 11.08
CA ASP A 414 23.99 -26.04 12.03
C ASP A 414 25.14 -26.06 13.04
N SER A 415 24.81 -25.79 14.31
CA SER A 415 25.74 -25.79 15.44
C SER A 415 25.96 -27.18 16.04
N GLY A 416 25.37 -28.22 15.43
CA GLY A 416 25.52 -29.61 15.80
C GLY A 416 24.61 -30.05 16.95
N VAL A 417 24.88 -31.28 17.39
CA VAL A 417 24.15 -31.97 18.45
C VAL A 417 24.96 -31.95 19.74
N HIS A 418 24.32 -31.56 20.85
CA HIS A 418 24.93 -31.41 22.16
C HIS A 418 24.23 -32.28 23.19
N GLU A 419 24.93 -33.27 23.71
CA GLU A 419 24.46 -34.06 24.86
C GLU A 419 24.63 -33.25 26.14
N ILE A 420 23.54 -33.00 26.86
CA ILE A 420 23.54 -32.20 28.09
C ILE A 420 22.77 -32.90 29.20
N SER A 421 23.30 -32.85 30.42
CA SER A 421 22.58 -33.26 31.63
C SER A 421 21.69 -32.16 32.18
N GLU A 422 22.02 -30.89 31.89
CA GLU A 422 21.29 -29.70 32.33
C GLU A 422 21.36 -28.62 31.25
N LEU A 423 20.22 -27.96 30.97
CA LEU A 423 20.17 -26.85 30.04
C LEU A 423 20.49 -25.54 30.78
N THR A 424 21.75 -25.10 30.67
CA THR A 424 22.24 -23.89 31.32
C THR A 424 22.10 -22.65 30.42
N GLN A 425 22.23 -21.47 31.01
CA GLN A 425 22.31 -20.21 30.26
C GLN A 425 23.38 -20.25 29.17
N HIS A 426 24.56 -20.75 29.49
CA HIS A 426 25.68 -20.82 28.55
C HIS A 426 25.39 -21.70 27.33
N ALA A 427 24.58 -22.76 27.49
CA ALA A 427 24.20 -23.64 26.40
C ALA A 427 23.44 -22.88 25.30
N ILE A 428 22.53 -21.98 25.69
CA ILE A 428 21.69 -21.21 24.74
C ILE A 428 22.39 -19.91 24.30
N GLU A 429 23.33 -19.37 25.08
CA GLU A 429 24.10 -18.18 24.70
C GLU A 429 24.77 -18.31 23.32
N ALA A 430 25.23 -19.51 22.96
CA ALA A 430 25.84 -19.80 21.67
C ALA A 430 24.96 -19.41 20.47
N ILE A 431 23.63 -19.61 20.57
CA ILE A 431 22.68 -19.21 19.53
C ILE A 431 22.06 -17.83 19.81
N ALA A 432 21.82 -17.49 21.07
CA ALA A 432 21.22 -16.21 21.47
C ALA A 432 22.09 -14.99 21.13
N GLN A 433 23.42 -15.16 21.13
CA GLN A 433 24.38 -14.10 20.80
C GLN A 433 24.77 -14.07 19.32
N ALA A 434 24.33 -15.04 18.52
CA ALA A 434 24.62 -15.05 17.09
C ALA A 434 23.91 -13.88 16.39
N GLU A 435 24.65 -13.12 15.57
CA GLU A 435 24.05 -12.19 14.61
C GLU A 435 23.64 -12.99 13.35
N PRO A 436 22.48 -12.74 12.73
CA PRO A 436 21.51 -11.66 12.98
C PRO A 436 20.24 -12.13 13.74
N ILE A 437 20.36 -12.94 14.79
CA ILE A 437 19.18 -13.53 15.46
C ILE A 437 18.32 -12.47 16.17
N ASN A 438 17.02 -12.44 15.81
CA ASN A 438 15.97 -11.63 16.44
C ASN A 438 15.16 -12.43 17.47
N SER A 439 14.79 -13.67 17.14
CA SER A 439 13.97 -14.55 17.99
C SER A 439 14.47 -16.00 17.92
N LEU A 440 14.17 -16.78 18.96
CA LEU A 440 14.41 -18.21 19.03
C LEU A 440 13.08 -18.95 19.12
N ARG A 441 12.89 -19.99 18.32
CA ARG A 441 11.78 -20.94 18.45
C ARG A 441 12.31 -22.27 18.96
N PHE A 442 11.61 -22.84 19.93
CA PHE A 442 11.94 -24.11 20.57
C PHE A 442 10.96 -25.20 20.11
N TYR A 443 11.50 -26.34 19.71
CA TYR A 443 10.76 -27.50 19.23
C TYR A 443 11.12 -28.73 20.07
N ARG A 444 10.16 -29.64 20.23
CA ARG A 444 10.33 -30.88 21.02
C ARG A 444 11.11 -31.99 20.29
N GLY A 445 11.60 -31.70 19.09
CA GLY A 445 12.33 -32.57 18.19
C GLY A 445 12.53 -31.86 16.85
N GLU A 446 13.12 -32.55 15.87
CA GLU A 446 13.33 -32.00 14.51
C GLU A 446 12.00 -31.53 13.87
N PRO A 447 11.88 -30.24 13.51
CA PRO A 447 10.68 -29.73 12.86
C PRO A 447 10.66 -30.05 11.36
N ASP A 448 9.47 -29.96 10.76
CA ASP A 448 9.34 -29.91 9.30
C ASP A 448 9.79 -28.54 8.80
N TYR A 449 10.85 -28.48 7.98
CA TYR A 449 11.33 -27.20 7.42
C TYR A 449 10.37 -26.57 6.42
N THR A 450 9.38 -27.33 5.94
CA THR A 450 8.28 -26.80 5.12
C THR A 450 7.16 -26.18 5.98
N ASP A 451 7.17 -26.43 7.29
CA ASP A 451 6.25 -25.85 8.27
C ASP A 451 6.94 -25.57 9.63
N LEU A 452 7.59 -24.41 9.72
CA LEU A 452 8.24 -23.93 10.96
C LEU A 452 7.28 -23.20 11.92
N PHE A 453 5.97 -23.36 11.74
CA PHE A 453 4.94 -22.83 12.64
C PHE A 453 4.28 -23.92 13.50
N SER A 454 4.31 -25.16 13.03
CA SER A 454 3.84 -26.32 13.79
C SER A 454 4.82 -26.75 14.90
N ASP A 455 4.27 -27.36 15.95
CA ASP A 455 5.00 -27.96 17.07
C ASP A 455 5.95 -27.02 17.86
N VAL A 456 5.81 -25.70 17.66
CA VAL A 456 6.57 -24.70 18.41
C VAL A 456 6.12 -24.70 19.87
N PHE A 457 7.01 -25.10 20.76
CA PHE A 457 6.77 -25.15 22.20
C PHE A 457 6.91 -23.77 22.86
N ALA A 458 7.89 -22.96 22.45
CA ALA A 458 8.11 -21.63 23.02
C ALA A 458 8.80 -20.71 22.02
N VAL A 459 8.49 -19.41 22.13
CA VAL A 459 9.22 -18.33 21.48
C VAL A 459 9.95 -17.51 22.54
N VAL A 460 11.22 -17.22 22.29
CA VAL A 460 12.05 -16.41 23.19
C VAL A 460 12.70 -15.30 22.38
N TYR A 461 12.65 -14.07 22.91
CA TYR A 461 13.48 -12.98 22.43
C TYR A 461 14.79 -12.96 23.24
N PRO A 462 15.94 -13.36 22.65
CA PRO A 462 17.22 -13.39 23.36
C PRO A 462 17.71 -12.00 23.76
N ARG A 463 17.19 -10.95 23.12
CA ARG A 463 17.51 -9.54 23.35
C ARG A 463 16.24 -8.73 23.21
N LYS A 464 16.22 -7.55 23.82
CA LYS A 464 15.13 -6.59 23.61
C LYS A 464 15.08 -6.21 22.13
N THR A 465 13.92 -6.40 21.52
CA THR A 465 13.66 -6.08 20.12
C THR A 465 12.29 -5.43 19.97
N SER A 466 12.15 -4.56 18.99
CA SER A 466 10.87 -4.03 18.54
C SER A 466 10.16 -4.98 17.57
N VAL A 467 10.92 -5.85 16.90
CA VAL A 467 10.42 -6.73 15.84
C VAL A 467 9.95 -8.04 16.45
N LEU A 468 8.64 -8.28 16.38
CA LEU A 468 8.04 -9.49 16.90
C LEU A 468 8.26 -10.70 15.98
N ASP A 469 8.40 -11.88 16.60
CA ASP A 469 8.29 -13.15 15.90
C ASP A 469 6.87 -13.34 15.36
N MET A 470 6.72 -13.97 14.21
CA MET A 470 5.42 -14.18 13.56
C MET A 470 4.41 -14.93 14.43
N MET A 471 4.86 -15.84 15.29
CA MET A 471 3.99 -16.55 16.25
C MET A 471 3.33 -15.58 17.24
N ASP A 472 4.12 -14.70 17.84
CA ASP A 472 3.67 -13.70 18.80
C ASP A 472 2.82 -12.61 18.11
N PHE A 473 3.28 -12.19 16.94
CA PHE A 473 2.66 -11.15 16.16
C PHE A 473 1.24 -11.50 15.70
N VAL A 474 1.04 -12.68 15.11
CA VAL A 474 -0.27 -13.13 14.61
C VAL A 474 -1.27 -13.29 15.75
N ARG A 475 -0.82 -13.74 16.93
CA ARG A 475 -1.66 -13.82 18.14
C ARG A 475 -2.21 -12.45 18.53
N HIS A 476 -1.36 -11.43 18.55
CA HIS A 476 -1.77 -10.08 18.93
C HIS A 476 -2.81 -9.49 17.97
N ILE A 477 -2.63 -9.64 16.66
CA ILE A 477 -3.61 -9.13 15.69
C ILE A 477 -4.92 -9.89 15.75
N LYS A 478 -4.89 -11.24 15.90
CA LYS A 478 -6.11 -12.04 16.07
C LYS A 478 -6.95 -11.56 17.26
N ARG A 479 -6.31 -11.12 18.36
CA ARG A 479 -7.02 -10.56 19.52
C ARG A 479 -7.57 -9.16 19.22
N TRP A 480 -6.74 -8.30 18.64
CA TRP A 480 -7.12 -6.92 18.30
C TRP A 480 -8.30 -6.84 17.34
N ILE A 481 -8.30 -7.67 16.28
CA ILE A 481 -9.36 -7.62 15.26
C ILE A 481 -10.72 -8.00 15.82
N GLU A 482 -10.79 -8.84 16.85
CA GLU A 482 -12.06 -9.21 17.48
C GLU A 482 -12.64 -8.06 18.31
N ILE A 483 -11.80 -7.29 18.99
CA ILE A 483 -12.24 -6.25 19.93
C ILE A 483 -12.37 -4.84 19.32
N THR A 484 -11.69 -4.56 18.19
CA THR A 484 -11.73 -3.22 17.58
C THR A 484 -13.14 -2.87 17.07
N PRO A 485 -13.65 -1.64 17.33
CA PRO A 485 -14.94 -1.19 16.82
C PRO A 485 -14.91 -0.80 15.33
N GLN A 486 -13.73 -0.71 14.71
CA GLN A 486 -13.56 -0.34 13.30
C GLN A 486 -14.12 -1.44 12.37
N THR A 487 -14.92 -1.04 11.37
CA THR A 487 -15.46 -1.96 10.36
C THR A 487 -14.79 -1.81 8.99
N MET A 488 -14.44 -0.58 8.59
CA MET A 488 -13.86 -0.24 7.29
C MET A 488 -12.81 0.88 7.44
N GLY A 489 -11.64 0.70 6.82
CA GLY A 489 -10.62 1.73 6.61
C GLY A 489 -10.73 2.34 5.21
N ASN A 490 -9.73 3.11 4.79
CA ASN A 490 -9.66 3.62 3.42
C ASN A 490 -9.45 2.50 2.39
N TRP A 491 -8.65 1.50 2.75
CA TRP A 491 -8.11 0.53 1.81
C TRP A 491 -8.39 -0.92 2.16
N VAL A 492 -8.90 -1.17 3.37
CA VAL A 492 -9.11 -2.52 3.88
C VAL A 492 -10.33 -2.56 4.80
N SER A 493 -11.03 -3.69 4.82
CA SER A 493 -12.11 -3.95 5.77
C SER A 493 -11.67 -4.87 6.90
N LYS A 494 -12.37 -4.81 8.04
CA LYS A 494 -12.21 -5.77 9.15
C LYS A 494 -12.43 -7.22 8.69
N ALA A 495 -13.42 -7.42 7.80
CA ALA A 495 -13.73 -8.74 7.24
C ALA A 495 -12.56 -9.31 6.43
N GLU A 496 -11.91 -8.47 5.63
CA GLU A 496 -10.75 -8.87 4.83
C GLU A 496 -9.57 -9.30 5.71
N ILE A 497 -9.19 -8.49 6.71
CA ILE A 497 -8.10 -8.84 7.64
C ILE A 497 -8.40 -10.17 8.36
N ARG A 498 -9.64 -10.35 8.86
CA ARG A 498 -10.06 -11.58 9.52
C ARG A 498 -9.93 -12.80 8.60
N SER A 499 -10.40 -12.69 7.35
CA SER A 499 -10.29 -13.77 6.37
C SER A 499 -8.83 -14.16 6.11
N GLN A 500 -7.92 -13.19 6.05
CA GLN A 500 -6.50 -13.45 5.83
C GLN A 500 -5.81 -14.07 7.05
N LEU A 501 -6.17 -13.66 8.27
CA LEU A 501 -5.63 -14.26 9.50
C LEU A 501 -6.10 -15.70 9.71
N ALA A 502 -7.32 -16.01 9.27
CA ALA A 502 -7.89 -17.35 9.38
C ALA A 502 -7.14 -18.39 8.54
N SER A 503 -6.45 -17.98 7.47
CA SER A 503 -5.65 -18.90 6.64
C SER A 503 -4.28 -19.25 7.24
N LEU A 504 -3.88 -18.63 8.36
CA LEU A 504 -2.57 -18.88 8.98
C LEU A 504 -2.67 -19.97 10.06
N PRO A 505 -1.96 -21.11 9.92
CA PRO A 505 -1.99 -22.24 10.84
C PRO A 505 -1.12 -21.99 12.09
N ILE A 506 -1.29 -20.84 12.73
CA ILE A 506 -0.50 -20.43 13.90
C ILE A 506 -1.35 -20.62 15.16
N GLU A 507 -0.88 -21.52 16.02
CA GLU A 507 -1.44 -21.81 17.35
C GLU A 507 -0.93 -20.83 18.43
N GLU A 508 -1.58 -20.81 19.60
CA GLU A 508 -1.09 -20.01 20.72
C GLU A 508 0.13 -20.68 21.37
N THR A 509 1.29 -20.03 21.23
CA THR A 509 2.54 -20.46 21.85
C THR A 509 2.96 -19.49 22.96
N PRO A 510 3.50 -19.99 24.10
CA PRO A 510 4.12 -19.14 25.11
C PRO A 510 5.28 -18.30 24.55
N VAL A 511 5.27 -17.01 24.89
CA VAL A 511 6.30 -16.04 24.48
C VAL A 511 7.00 -15.53 25.73
N TYR A 512 8.33 -15.54 25.72
CA TYR A 512 9.16 -15.09 26.83
C TYR A 512 10.06 -13.93 26.38
N GLU A 513 9.85 -12.77 26.99
CA GLU A 513 10.67 -11.57 26.77
C GLU A 513 11.86 -11.56 27.73
N GLU A 514 13.05 -11.25 27.21
CA GLU A 514 14.29 -10.96 27.96
C GLU A 514 14.84 -12.09 28.86
N ARG A 515 14.10 -13.18 29.10
CA ARG A 515 14.54 -14.31 29.91
C ARG A 515 14.03 -15.64 29.38
N ILE A 516 14.95 -16.54 29.08
CA ILE A 516 14.64 -17.93 28.74
C ILE A 516 14.13 -18.65 30.01
N PRO A 517 13.00 -19.38 29.94
CA PRO A 517 12.48 -20.15 31.07
C PRO A 517 13.24 -21.48 31.22
N TYR A 518 14.52 -21.43 31.59
CA TYR A 518 15.44 -22.59 31.57
C TYR A 518 14.88 -23.85 32.23
N GLU A 519 14.28 -23.74 33.42
CA GLU A 519 13.67 -24.87 34.12
C GLU A 519 12.61 -25.56 33.25
N ARG A 520 11.71 -24.78 32.65
CA ARG A 520 10.64 -25.30 31.81
C ARG A 520 11.17 -25.90 30.51
N VAL A 521 12.15 -25.26 29.87
CA VAL A 521 12.77 -25.81 28.65
C VAL A 521 13.53 -27.10 28.97
N HIS A 522 14.21 -27.16 30.11
CA HIS A 522 14.91 -28.35 30.57
C HIS A 522 13.96 -29.51 30.88
N GLU A 523 12.82 -29.25 31.53
CA GLU A 523 11.77 -30.25 31.72
C GLU A 523 11.29 -30.85 30.39
N VAL A 524 11.10 -30.01 29.37
CA VAL A 524 10.69 -30.47 28.04
C VAL A 524 11.78 -31.35 27.41
N LEU A 525 13.05 -30.94 27.51
CA LEU A 525 14.17 -31.76 27.05
C LEU A 525 14.22 -33.13 27.76
N GLN A 526 14.01 -33.19 29.08
CA GLN A 526 13.96 -34.45 29.83
C GLN A 526 12.78 -35.34 29.41
N GLN A 527 11.62 -34.75 29.10
CA GLN A 527 10.42 -35.49 28.71
C GLN A 527 10.49 -36.05 27.28
N HIS A 528 11.10 -35.31 26.36
CA HIS A 528 11.13 -35.64 24.94
C HIS A 528 12.47 -36.22 24.48
N ALA A 529 13.49 -36.25 25.35
CA ALA A 529 14.87 -36.64 25.09
C ALA A 529 15.62 -35.76 24.06
N GLU A 530 14.91 -34.94 23.30
CA GLU A 530 15.43 -34.05 22.27
C GLU A 530 14.79 -32.65 22.40
N LEU A 531 15.57 -31.62 22.09
CA LEU A 531 15.12 -30.25 21.96
C LEU A 531 15.87 -29.60 20.81
N VAL A 532 15.13 -29.08 19.83
CA VAL A 532 15.70 -28.33 18.71
C VAL A 532 15.41 -26.85 18.90
N VAL A 533 16.43 -26.02 18.75
CA VAL A 533 16.30 -24.56 18.83
C VAL A 533 16.72 -23.95 17.50
N ILE A 534 15.82 -23.17 16.90
CA ILE A 534 16.08 -22.47 15.65
C ILE A 534 16.03 -20.96 15.90
N GLY A 535 17.07 -20.26 15.47
CA GLY A 535 17.14 -18.80 15.51
C GLY A 535 16.68 -18.18 14.20
N PHE A 536 15.81 -17.17 14.30
CA PHE A 536 15.23 -16.44 13.19
C PHE A 536 15.70 -15.00 13.17
N ASP A 537 15.94 -14.45 11.98
CA ASP A 537 16.26 -13.02 11.80
C ASP A 537 14.99 -12.15 11.76
N VAL A 538 15.15 -10.84 11.50
CA VAL A 538 14.03 -9.89 11.42
C VAL A 538 13.11 -10.12 10.21
N LEU A 539 13.59 -10.81 9.17
CA LEU A 539 12.78 -11.25 8.03
C LEU A 539 12.10 -12.58 8.29
N GLN A 540 12.35 -13.19 9.45
CA GLN A 540 11.81 -14.48 9.87
C GLN A 540 12.36 -15.63 9.03
N ILE A 541 13.59 -15.46 8.56
CA ILE A 541 14.38 -16.50 7.89
C ILE A 541 15.18 -17.24 8.98
N PRO A 542 15.15 -18.58 9.01
CA PRO A 542 15.95 -19.33 9.96
C PRO A 542 17.44 -19.25 9.58
N ARG A 543 18.29 -18.94 10.56
CA ARG A 543 19.72 -18.69 10.37
C ARG A 543 20.62 -19.63 11.16
N TYR A 544 20.14 -20.12 12.30
CA TYR A 544 20.93 -20.98 13.18
C TYR A 544 20.07 -22.12 13.71
N LYS A 545 20.69 -23.27 13.88
CA LYS A 545 20.11 -24.46 14.51
C LYS A 545 21.07 -25.00 15.56
N ILE A 546 20.51 -25.46 16.67
CA ILE A 546 21.22 -26.28 17.65
C ILE A 546 20.27 -27.37 18.16
N VAL A 547 20.81 -28.58 18.34
CA VAL A 547 20.07 -29.73 18.88
C VAL A 547 20.66 -30.10 20.24
N TYR A 548 19.80 -30.26 21.24
CA TYR A 548 20.16 -30.78 22.55
C TYR A 548 19.54 -32.16 22.76
N ILE A 549 20.33 -33.10 23.26
CA ILE A 549 19.87 -34.43 23.66
C ILE A 549 20.06 -34.59 25.16
N SER A 550 19.03 -35.10 25.84
CA SER A 550 19.11 -35.41 27.26
C SER A 550 20.02 -36.61 27.48
N ARG A 551 21.01 -36.44 28.35
CA ARG A 551 21.91 -37.52 28.77
C ARG A 551 21.32 -38.41 29.86
#